data_AF-A0A269W9T0-F1
#
_entry.id   AF-A0A269W9T0-F1
#
_cell.length_a   1.000
_cell.length_b   1.000
_cell.length_c   1.000
_cell.angle_alpha   90.00
_cell.angle_beta   90.00
_cell.angle_gamma   90.00
#
_symmetry.space_group_name_H-M   'P 1'
#
loop_
_entity.id
_entity.type
_entity.pdbx_description
1 polymer ?
#
loop_
_entity_poly.entity_id
_entity_poly.type
_entity_poly.pdbx_seq_one_letter_code
_entity_poly.pdbx_strand_id
1 'polypeptide(L)' 'MKEYMAVPGPKNVHINKGETQAAMNLFADIINDQAEAGWTYHSMESIAVTEKPGCLQQPITTYYYMLIFYREV' A
#
# COMPACT_ATOMS: atom_id res chain seq x y z
N MET A 1 16.45 17.26 7.47
CA MET A 1 14.97 17.44 7.33
C MET A 1 14.40 16.11 6.84
N LYS A 2 13.10 15.83 6.98
CA LYS A 2 12.54 14.55 6.49
C LYS A 2 11.82 14.73 5.16
N GLU A 3 12.07 13.83 4.24
CA GLU A 3 11.20 13.61 3.08
C GLU A 3 10.42 12.31 3.24
N TYR A 4 9.20 12.27 2.70
CA TYR A 4 8.27 11.17 2.84
C TYR A 4 7.82 10.68 1.47
N MET A 5 7.56 9.37 1.37
CA MET A 5 6.85 8.80 0.24
C MET A 5 5.72 7.86 0.69
N ALA A 6 4.74 7.68 -0.18
CA ALA A 6 3.72 6.66 -0.05
C ALA A 6 3.80 5.68 -1.23
N VAL A 7 3.88 4.39 -0.93
CA VAL A 7 3.88 3.30 -1.92
C VAL A 7 2.57 2.54 -1.81
N PRO A 8 1.85 2.27 -2.93
CA PRO A 8 0.62 1.50 -2.88
C PRO A 8 0.88 0.07 -2.44
N GLY A 9 0.11 -0.41 -1.46
CA GLY A 9 0.14 -1.80 -1.02
C GLY A 9 -0.61 -2.73 -1.98
N PRO A 10 -0.26 -4.04 -2.00
CA PRO A 10 -0.98 -5.05 -2.78
C PRO A 10 -2.48 -5.07 -2.44
N LYS A 11 -3.30 -5.27 -3.48
CA LYS A 11 -4.75 -5.41 -3.36
C LYS A 11 -5.21 -6.75 -3.92
N ASN A 12 -6.32 -7.26 -3.40
CA ASN A 12 -6.95 -8.48 -3.89
C ASN A 12 -5.93 -9.62 -4.04
N VAL A 13 -5.09 -9.84 -3.02
CA VAL A 13 -4.09 -10.91 -3.03
C VAL A 13 -4.82 -12.24 -2.92
N HIS A 14 -4.73 -13.06 -3.96
CA HIS A 14 -5.32 -14.39 -3.99
C HIS A 14 -4.25 -15.40 -3.58
N ILE A 15 -4.53 -16.16 -2.52
CA ILE A 15 -3.64 -17.22 -2.00
C ILE A 15 -4.40 -18.53 -1.89
N ASN A 16 -3.67 -19.64 -1.93
CA ASN A 16 -4.26 -20.93 -1.58
C ASN A 16 -4.51 -21.00 -0.07
N LYS A 17 -5.41 -21.90 0.33
CA LYS A 17 -5.73 -22.14 1.74
C LYS A 17 -4.46 -22.57 2.49
N GLY A 18 -4.12 -21.84 3.55
CA GLY A 18 -2.96 -22.12 4.40
C GLY A 18 -1.67 -21.39 3.99
N GLU A 19 -1.67 -20.67 2.87
CA GLU A 19 -0.48 -19.95 2.35
C GLU A 19 -0.48 -18.46 2.73
N THR A 20 -0.98 -18.11 3.92
CA THR A 20 -1.06 -16.72 4.38
C THR A 20 0.29 -16.03 4.42
N GLN A 21 1.38 -16.78 4.61
CA GLN A 21 2.75 -16.27 4.57
C GLN A 21 3.11 -15.68 3.20
N ALA A 22 2.60 -16.24 2.09
CA ALA A 22 2.87 -15.71 0.76
C ALA A 22 2.33 -14.27 0.61
N ALA A 23 1.15 -13.98 1.17
CA ALA A 23 0.62 -12.63 1.20
C ALA A 23 1.49 -11.68 2.05
N MET A 24 2.01 -12.15 3.19
CA MET A 24 2.91 -11.34 4.04
C MET A 24 4.24 -11.05 3.36
N ASN A 25 4.78 -12.02 2.61
CA ASN A 25 6.02 -11.85 1.87
C ASN A 25 5.91 -10.74 0.81
N LEU A 26 4.76 -10.58 0.14
CA LEU A 26 4.55 -9.48 -0.80
C LEU A 26 4.76 -8.10 -0.15
N PHE A 27 4.30 -7.92 1.09
CA PHE A 27 4.54 -6.66 1.81
C PHE A 27 6.00 -6.55 2.28
N ALA A 28 6.59 -7.65 2.72
CA ALA A 28 7.99 -7.68 3.13
C ALA A 28 8.92 -7.30 1.96
N ASP A 29 8.67 -7.83 0.77
CA ASP A 29 9.44 -7.54 -0.45
C ASP A 29 9.39 -6.05 -0.78
N ILE A 30 8.20 -5.42 -0.76
CA ILE A 30 8.06 -3.97 -0.98
C ILE A 30 8.82 -3.17 0.07
N ILE A 31 8.72 -3.55 1.34
CA ILE A 31 9.43 -2.86 2.43
C ILE A 31 10.94 -2.97 2.25
N ASN A 32 11.43 -4.16 1.91
CA ASN A 32 12.85 -4.42 1.71
C ASN A 32 13.39 -3.66 0.49
N ASP A 33 12.67 -3.63 -0.63
CA ASP A 33 13.05 -2.87 -1.83
C ASP A 33 13.22 -1.38 -1.52
N GLN A 34 12.29 -0.79 -0.74
CA GLN A 34 12.41 0.61 -0.33
C GLN A 34 13.54 0.82 0.69
N ALA A 35 13.76 -0.14 1.59
CA ALA A 35 14.85 -0.09 2.55
C ALA A 35 16.22 -0.14 1.87
N GLU A 36 16.38 -0.97 0.84
CA GLU A 36 17.59 -1.02 0.01
C GLU A 36 17.83 0.31 -0.73
N ALA A 37 16.76 1.01 -1.13
CA ALA A 37 16.83 2.35 -1.70
C ALA A 37 17.08 3.47 -0.68
N GLY A 38 17.34 3.14 0.59
CA GLY A 38 17.68 4.08 1.66
C GLY A 38 16.48 4.70 2.37
N TRP A 39 15.29 4.12 2.24
CA TRP A 39 14.08 4.59 2.91
C TRP A 39 13.78 3.80 4.17
N THR A 40 13.29 4.48 5.21
CA THR A 40 12.87 3.84 6.46
C THR A 40 11.36 3.67 6.47
N TYR A 41 10.91 2.43 6.71
CA TYR A 41 9.49 2.14 6.88
C TYR A 41 8.92 2.87 8.10
N HIS A 42 7.75 3.49 7.94
CA HIS A 42 7.07 4.24 9.00
C HIS A 42 5.78 3.55 9.45
N SER A 43 4.84 3.37 8.52
CA SER A 43 3.50 2.88 8.82
C SER A 43 2.83 2.30 7.59
N MET A 44 1.73 1.59 7.81
CA MET A 44 0.77 1.25 6.76
C MET A 44 -0.55 1.95 7.09
N GLU A 45 -1.08 2.70 6.15
CA GLU A 45 -2.33 3.43 6.28
C GLU A 45 -3.34 2.96 5.24
N SER A 46 -4.64 3.19 5.51
CA SER A 46 -5.70 2.95 4.55
C SER A 46 -6.34 4.26 4.12
N ILE A 47 -6.48 4.49 2.82
CA ILE A 47 -7.23 5.62 2.26
C ILE A 47 -8.47 5.12 1.53
N ALA A 48 -9.59 5.78 1.77
CA ALA A 48 -10.82 5.59 1.01
C ALA A 48 -10.86 6.59 -0.15
N VAL A 49 -10.96 6.10 -1.38
CA VAL A 49 -11.10 6.92 -2.58
C VAL A 49 -12.50 6.69 -3.14
N THR A 50 -13.30 7.75 -3.18
CA THR A 50 -14.62 7.73 -3.80
C THR A 50 -14.55 8.42 -5.14
N GLU A 51 -14.75 7.66 -6.21
CA GLU A 51 -14.83 8.20 -7.56
C GLU A 51 -16.22 8.81 -7.78
N LYS A 52 -16.26 10.03 -8.33
CA LYS A 52 -17.53 10.64 -8.72
C LYS A 52 -18.14 9.79 -9.83
N PRO A 53 -19.36 9.29 -9.67
CA PRO A 53 -19.97 8.48 -10.72
C PRO A 53 -20.18 9.31 -11.98
N GLY A 54 -20.07 8.66 -13.15
CA GLY A 54 -20.63 9.21 -14.38
C GLY A 54 -22.15 9.39 -14.27
N CYS A 55 -22.78 10.08 -15.25
CA CYS A 55 -24.24 10.23 -15.27
C CYS A 55 -24.93 8.87 -15.11
N LEU A 56 -25.92 8.80 -14.20
CA LEU A 56 -26.71 7.61 -13.85
C LEU A 56 -25.97 6.47 -13.13
N GLN A 57 -24.76 6.68 -12.60
CA GLN A 57 -24.06 5.67 -11.78
C GLN A 57 -24.05 6.03 -10.28
N GLN A 58 -23.90 5.02 -9.44
CA GLN A 58 -23.69 5.20 -8.00
C GLN A 58 -22.19 5.41 -7.72
N PRO A 59 -21.80 6.24 -6.73
CA PRO A 59 -20.41 6.40 -6.35
C PRO A 59 -19.80 5.07 -5.92
N ILE A 60 -18.59 4.78 -6.39
CA ILE A 60 -17.82 3.60 -5.97
C ILE A 60 -16.72 4.08 -5.02
N THR A 61 -16.71 3.54 -3.80
CA THR A 61 -15.64 3.79 -2.84
C THR A 61 -14.70 2.60 -2.80
N THR A 62 -13.42 2.86 -3.07
CA THR A 62 -12.36 1.87 -3.07
C THR A 62 -11.36 2.19 -1.97
N TYR A 63 -11.07 1.21 -1.12
CA TYR A 63 -10.03 1.33 -0.09
C TYR A 63 -8.67 0.91 -0.65
N TYR A 64 -7.65 1.73 -0.42
CA TYR A 64 -6.26 1.46 -0.76
C TYR A 64 -5.43 1.33 0.52
N TYR A 65 -4.53 0.35 0.56
CA TYR A 65 -3.46 0.31 1.55
C TYR A 65 -2.27 1.09 0.99
N MET A 66 -1.59 1.85 1.85
CA MET A 66 -0.40 2.61 1.52
C MET A 66 0.66 2.31 2.54
N LEU A 67 1.87 1.99 2.09
CA LEU A 67 3.05 1.92 2.94
C LEU A 67 3.73 3.29 2.92
N ILE A 68 3.94 3.85 4.10
CA ILE A 68 4.56 5.15 4.28
C ILE A 68 6.03 4.93 4.66
N PHE A 69 6.92 5.66 3.97
CA PHE A 69 8.35 5.64 4.23
C PHE A 69 8.88 7.07 4.39
N TYR A 70 10.01 7.20 5.06
CA TYR A 70 10.74 8.46 5.19
C TYR A 70 12.25 8.27 5.07
N ARG A 71 12.98 9.33 4.76
CA ARG A 71 14.43 9.39 4.95
C ARG A 71 14.87 10.78 5.38
N GLU A 72 16.06 10.86 5.96
CA GLU A 72 16.70 12.14 6.27
C GLU A 72 17.33 12.74 5.02
N VAL A 73 17.23 14.07 4.92
CA VAL A 73 17.79 14.95 3.88
C VAL A 73 18.75 15.93 4.52
#